data_AF-A0A7W4YED3-F1
#
_entry.id   AF-A0A7W4YED3-F1
#
_cell.length_a   1.000
_cell.length_b   1.000
_cell.length_c   1.000
_cell.angle_alpha   90.00
_cell.angle_beta   90.00
_cell.angle_gamma   90.00
#
_symmetry.space_group_name_H-M   'P 1'
#
loop_
_entity.id
_entity.type
_entity.pdbx_description
1 polymer ?
#
loop_
_entity_poly.entity_id
_entity_poly.type
_entity_poly.pdbx_seq_one_letter_code
_entity_poly.pdbx_strand_id
1 'polypeptide(L)' 'MGAFFERGHDKVAEGALLAAEYDGSVARLLADHGYGRTKSVTDAAVTRGGWERCAVEDCDYAGTPSSIAVHRRKVGH' A
#
# COMPACT_ATOMS: atom_id res chain seq x y z
N MET A 1 -5.34 22.97 7.44
CA MET A 1 -5.63 21.82 6.55
C MET A 1 -7.05 21.35 6.83
N GLY A 2 -7.96 21.47 5.86
CA GLY A 2 -9.40 21.23 6.05
C GLY A 2 -9.77 19.76 6.20
N ALA A 3 -11.02 19.52 6.60
CA ALA A 3 -11.68 18.23 6.91
C ALA A 3 -11.65 17.13 5.82
N PHE A 4 -10.85 17.30 4.77
CA PHE A 4 -10.63 16.33 3.69
C PHE A 4 -9.76 15.13 4.11
N PHE A 5 -9.08 15.21 5.26
CA PHE A 5 -8.15 14.18 5.73
C PHE A 5 -8.60 13.45 7.01
N GLU A 6 -9.88 13.57 7.40
CA GLU A 6 -10.45 12.74 8.48
C GLU A 6 -10.60 11.28 8.01
N ARG A 7 -10.31 10.29 8.88
CA ARG A 7 -10.38 8.86 8.55
C ARG A 7 -11.77 8.51 8.00
N GLY A 8 -11.85 8.12 6.73
CA GLY A 8 -13.09 7.89 5.98
C GLY A 8 -13.23 8.78 4.75
N HIS A 9 -12.79 10.04 4.82
CA HIS A 9 -12.75 10.96 3.67
C HIS A 9 -11.52 10.72 2.78
N ASP A 10 -10.47 10.13 3.34
CA ASP A 10 -9.25 9.72 2.62
C ASP A 10 -9.55 8.75 1.48
N LYS A 11 -10.45 7.78 1.70
CA LYS A 11 -10.87 6.84 0.65
C LYS A 11 -11.78 7.46 -0.41
N VAL A 12 -12.62 8.42 -0.03
CA VAL A 12 -13.41 9.18 -1.01
C VAL A 12 -12.50 10.06 -1.87
N ALA A 13 -11.52 10.73 -1.27
CA ALA A 13 -10.53 11.53 -1.98
C ALA A 13 -9.64 10.67 -2.90
N GLU A 14 -9.19 9.50 -2.45
CA GLU A 14 -8.45 8.53 -3.27
C GLU A 14 -9.28 8.11 -4.50
N GLY A 15 -10.56 7.77 -4.31
CA GLY A 15 -11.47 7.43 -5.40
C GLY A 15 -11.69 8.57 -6.39
N ALA A 16 -11.90 9.79 -5.89
CA ALA A 16 -12.05 10.98 -6.72
C ALA A 16 -10.78 11.28 -7.53
N LEU A 17 -9.59 11.14 -6.93
CA LEU A 17 -8.31 11.27 -7.62
C LEU A 17 -8.16 10.22 -8.73
N LEU A 18 -8.47 8.96 -8.44
CA LEU A 18 -8.42 7.89 -9.44
C LEU A 18 -9.36 8.18 -10.62
N ALA A 19 -10.58 8.63 -10.35
CA ALA A 19 -11.56 8.96 -11.39
C ALA A 19 -11.15 10.17 -12.23
N ALA A 20 -10.60 11.22 -11.60
CA ALA A 20 -10.22 12.45 -12.28
C ALA A 20 -8.95 12.31 -13.13
N GLU A 21 -7.94 11.60 -12.63
CA GLU A 21 -6.58 11.61 -13.22
C GLU A 21 -6.17 10.28 -13.86
N TYR A 22 -6.79 9.17 -13.44
CA TYR A 22 -6.31 7.83 -13.77
C TYR A 22 -7.39 6.91 -14.37
N ASP A 23 -8.47 7.46 -14.93
CA ASP A 23 -9.58 6.70 -15.53
C ASP A 23 -10.20 5.67 -14.55
N GLY A 24 -10.19 5.97 -13.26
CA GLY A 24 -10.64 5.05 -12.20
C GLY A 24 -9.73 3.84 -11.99
N SER A 25 -8.52 3.83 -12.56
CA SER A 25 -7.62 2.67 -12.59
C SER A 25 -6.39 2.86 -11.71
N VAL A 26 -6.30 2.05 -10.65
CA VAL A 26 -5.09 1.94 -9.82
C VAL A 26 -3.91 1.45 -10.65
N ALA A 27 -4.13 0.59 -11.64
CA ALA A 27 -3.06 0.11 -12.51
C ALA A 27 -2.44 1.24 -13.33
N ARG A 28 -3.26 2.19 -13.80
CA ARG A 28 -2.78 3.38 -14.51
C ARG A 28 -2.00 4.31 -13.57
N LEU A 29 -2.50 4.56 -12.36
CA LEU A 29 -1.77 5.30 -11.32
C LEU A 29 -0.39 4.66 -11.06
N LEU A 30 -0.33 3.34 -10.86
CA LEU A 30 0.93 2.66 -10.59
C LEU A 30 1.90 2.77 -11.78
N ALA A 31 1.42 2.57 -13.00
CA ALA A 31 2.23 2.69 -14.21
C ALA A 31 2.79 4.10 -14.41
N ASP A 32 1.97 5.13 -14.18
CA ASP A 32 2.37 6.55 -14.26
C ASP A 32 3.49 6.90 -13.27
N HIS A 33 3.47 6.28 -12.08
CA HIS A 33 4.53 6.40 -11.07
C HIS A 33 5.71 5.42 -11.29
N GLY A 34 5.73 4.76 -12.45
CA GLY A 34 6.79 3.87 -12.91
C GLY A 34 6.80 2.50 -12.25
N TYR A 35 5.75 2.12 -11.53
CA TYR A 35 5.58 0.77 -10.98
C TYR A 35 4.99 -0.18 -12.02
N GLY A 36 5.34 -1.46 -11.93
CA GLY A 36 4.89 -2.46 -12.88
C GLY A 36 5.54 -3.81 -12.61
N ARG A 37 5.56 -4.69 -13.62
CA ARG A 37 6.06 -6.07 -13.48
C ARG A 37 7.48 -6.18 -12.94
N THR A 38 8.34 -5.21 -13.27
CA THR A 38 9.76 -5.19 -12.86
C THR A 38 10.02 -4.28 -11.65
N LYS A 39 9.05 -3.43 -11.27
CA LYS A 39 9.18 -2.47 -10.17
C LYS A 39 7.96 -2.55 -9.28
N SER A 40 8.06 -3.36 -8.24
CA SER A 40 7.00 -3.60 -7.25
C SER A 40 6.80 -2.37 -6.36
N VAL A 41 5.55 -1.91 -6.25
CA VAL A 41 5.17 -0.84 -5.33
C VAL A 41 5.28 -1.29 -3.87
N THR A 42 5.04 -2.57 -3.59
CA THR A 42 5.19 -3.17 -2.27
C THR A 42 6.66 -3.16 -1.83
N ASP A 43 7.58 -3.54 -2.72
CA ASP A 43 9.01 -3.48 -2.42
C ASP A 43 9.46 -2.05 -2.17
N ALA A 44 8.99 -1.10 -2.99
CA ALA A 44 9.28 0.31 -2.76
C ALA A 44 8.74 0.81 -1.41
N ALA A 45 7.55 0.37 -0.99
CA ALA A 45 7.00 0.70 0.32
C ALA A 45 7.84 0.15 1.48
N VAL A 46 8.39 -1.07 1.33
CA VAL A 46 9.30 -1.67 2.30
C VAL A 46 10.63 -0.93 2.33
N THR A 47 11.27 -0.70 1.17
CA THR A 47 12.55 0.01 1.08
C THR A 47 12.47 1.43 1.65
N ARG A 48 11.33 2.11 1.51
CA ARG A 48 11.09 3.46 2.05
C ARG A 48 10.72 3.47 3.53
N GLY A 49 10.62 2.31 4.18
CA GLY A 49 10.31 2.20 5.61
C GLY A 49 8.84 2.43 5.98
N GLY A 50 7.94 2.51 5.00
CA GLY A 50 6.51 2.61 5.27
C GLY A 50 5.88 1.25 5.62
N TRP A 51 6.42 0.18 5.04
CA TRP A 51 6.01 -1.21 5.25
C TRP A 51 7.20 -2.05 5.74
N GLU A 52 6.89 -3.21 6.30
CA GLU A 52 7.84 -4.21 6.76
C GLU A 52 7.54 -5.56 6.09
N ARG A 53 8.56 -6.40 5.93
CA ARG A 53 8.40 -7.82 5.57
C ARG A 53 8.33 -8.65 6.84
N CYS A 54 7.62 -9.78 6.81
CA CYS A 54 7.72 -10.77 7.87
C CYS A 54 9.17 -11.25 8.00
N ALA A 55 9.66 -11.40 9.24
CA ALA A 55 11.04 -11.77 9.51
C ALA A 55 11.30 -13.29 9.43
N VAL A 56 10.25 -14.10 9.26
CA VAL A 56 10.36 -15.56 9.15
C VAL A 56 10.76 -15.94 7.73
N GLU A 57 11.72 -16.85 7.60
CA GLU A 57 12.15 -17.39 6.32
C GLU A 57 10.96 -18.07 5.60
N ASP A 58 10.95 -17.99 4.27
CA ASP A 58 9.84 -18.46 3.41
C ASP A 58 8.49 -17.74 3.61
N CYS A 59 8.47 -16.57 4.27
CA CYS A 59 7.28 -15.73 4.37
C CYS A 59 7.39 -14.42 3.56
N ASP A 60 6.66 -14.33 2.45
CA ASP A 60 6.63 -13.14 1.59
C ASP A 60 5.60 -12.06 2.02
N TYR A 61 5.02 -12.18 3.22
CA TYR A 61 4.03 -11.19 3.67
C TYR A 61 4.70 -9.84 3.95
N ALA A 62 4.20 -8.80 3.30
CA ALA A 62 4.60 -7.41 3.51
C ALA A 62 3.38 -6.55 3.85
N GLY A 63 3.54 -5.62 4.78
CA GLY A 63 2.45 -4.76 5.21
C GLY A 63 2.92 -3.67 6.16
N THR A 64 1.96 -2.90 6.69
CA THR A 64 2.25 -1.96 7.79
C THR A 64 2.71 -2.73 9.04
N PRO A 65 3.42 -2.09 9.98
CA PRO A 65 3.85 -2.75 11.22
C PRO A 65 2.70 -3.40 11.99
N SER A 66 1.54 -2.73 12.04
CA SER A 66 0.33 -3.29 12.64
C SER A 66 -0.17 -4.54 11.90
N SER A 67 -0.06 -4.58 10.57
CA SER A 67 -0.45 -5.74 9.77
C SER A 67 0.52 -6.90 9.98
N ILE A 68 1.83 -6.64 10.07
CA ILE A 68 2.84 -7.67 10.40
C ILE A 68 2.56 -8.26 11.79
N ALA A 69 2.29 -7.44 12.79
CA ALA A 69 1.99 -7.93 14.14
C ALA A 69 0.74 -8.83 14.17
N VAL A 70 -0.30 -8.47 13.42
CA VAL A 70 -1.51 -9.30 13.28
C VAL A 70 -1.24 -10.57 12.49
N HIS A 71 -0.50 -10.47 11.38
CA HIS A 71 -0.12 -11.60 10.56
C HIS A 71 0.62 -12.64 11.40
N ARG A 72 1.69 -12.24 12.10
CA ARG A 72 2.51 -13.13 12.93
C ARG A 72 1.70 -13.91 13.96
N ARG A 73 0.76 -13.24 14.64
CA ARG A 73 -0.17 -13.89 15.59
C ARG A 73 -1.09 -14.91 14.92
N LYS A 74 -1.53 -14.66 13.69
CA LYS A 74 -2.46 -15.54 12.97
C LYS A 74 -1.78 -16.77 12.38
N VAL A 75 -0.54 -16.61 11.90
CA VAL A 75 0.19 -17.71 11.23
C VAL A 75 1.16 -18.44 12.17
N GLY A 76 1.42 -17.91 13.37
CA GLY A 76 2.33 -18.53 14.34
C GLY A 76 3.81 -18.20 14.11
N HIS A 77 4.11 -16.98 13.64
CA HIS A 77 5.46 -16.43 13.42
C HIS A 77 5.87 -15.45 14.54
#